data_AF-A0A3B8ITH4-F1
#
_entry.id   AF-A0A3B8ITH4-F1
#
_cell.length_a   1.000
_cell.length_b   1.000
_cell.length_c   1.000
_cell.angle_alpha   90.00
_cell.angle_beta   90.00
_cell.angle_gamma   90.00
#
_symmetry.space_group_name_H-M   'P 1'
#
loop_
_entity.id
_entity.type
_entity.pdbx_description
1 polymer ?
#
loop_
_entity_poly.entity_id
_entity_poly.type
_entity_poly.pdbx_seq_one_letter_code
_entity_poly.pdbx_strand_id
1 'polypeptide(L)'
;ASFLDSKAVPVGEWVRVVVVMDATNYHRTFYINGQRSHRVYDVQGQGRWAINTVRNRKPLLCFFADNDGEDADILVKRVILYKQTLTGNEVQRLGSPDDLDLGW
;
A
#
# COMPACT_ATOMS: atom_id res chain seq x y z
N ALA A 1 10.53 15.05 2.07
CA ALA A 1 9.23 14.96 1.37
C ALA A 1 8.23 15.83 2.10
N SER A 2 7.49 16.71 1.42
CA SER A 2 6.46 17.53 2.08
C SER A 2 5.24 16.65 2.39
N PHE A 3 4.83 16.59 3.66
CA PHE A 3 3.67 15.84 4.13
C PHE A 3 2.33 16.59 3.89
N LEU A 4 2.36 17.66 3.09
CA LEU A 4 1.26 18.63 2.95
C LEU A 4 0.00 18.08 2.25
N ASP A 5 0.00 16.81 1.82
CA ASP A 5 -1.11 16.21 1.08
C ASP A 5 -1.60 14.89 1.72
N SER A 6 -1.07 14.50 2.90
CA SER A 6 -1.38 13.21 3.51
C SER A 6 -2.87 13.10 3.88
N LYS A 7 -3.47 11.97 3.52
CA LYS A 7 -4.83 11.63 3.94
C LYS A 7 -4.80 10.95 5.30
N ALA A 8 -5.68 11.40 6.19
CA ALA A 8 -5.88 10.79 7.50
C ALA A 8 -6.46 9.37 7.37
N VAL A 9 -6.04 8.50 8.28
CA VAL A 9 -6.68 7.21 8.52
C VAL A 9 -7.58 7.39 9.73
N PRO A 10 -8.92 7.41 9.58
CA PRO A 10 -9.83 7.55 10.71
C PRO A 10 -9.71 6.37 11.68
N VAL A 11 -9.86 6.67 12.97
CA VAL A 11 -9.79 5.67 14.04
C VAL A 11 -11.09 4.86 14.07
N GLY A 12 -10.96 3.53 14.13
CA GLY A 12 -12.11 2.63 14.30
C GLY A 12 -12.94 2.39 13.02
N GLU A 13 -12.48 2.88 11.88
CA GLU A 13 -13.15 2.72 10.59
C GLU A 13 -12.37 1.81 9.65
N TRP A 14 -13.09 1.09 8.78
CA TRP A 14 -12.46 0.37 7.70
C TRP A 14 -11.90 1.35 6.68
N VAL A 15 -10.62 1.18 6.32
CA VAL A 15 -9.99 1.92 5.23
C VAL A 15 -9.39 1.00 4.20
N ARG A 16 -9.36 1.48 2.95
CA ARG A 16 -8.61 0.83 1.89
C ARG A 16 -7.29 1.55 1.70
N VAL A 17 -6.21 0.82 1.96
CA VAL A 17 -4.86 1.26 1.65
C VAL A 17 -4.47 0.66 0.30
N VAL A 18 -4.03 1.49 -0.63
CA VAL A 18 -3.39 1.04 -1.88
C VAL A 18 -1.99 1.62 -1.96
N VAL A 19 -1.01 0.75 -2.15
CA VAL A 19 0.38 1.12 -2.39
C VAL A 19 0.71 0.76 -3.83
N VAL A 20 1.01 1.77 -4.63
CA VAL A 20 1.45 1.60 -6.02
C VAL A 20 2.95 1.80 -6.09
N MET A 21 3.66 0.78 -6.58
CA MET A 21 5.08 0.85 -6.87
C MET A 21 5.28 1.04 -8.38
N ASP A 22 5.95 2.12 -8.76
CA ASP A 22 6.46 2.35 -10.10
C ASP A 22 7.97 2.05 -10.10
N ALA A 23 8.31 0.86 -10.58
CA ALA A 23 9.70 0.39 -10.62
C ALA A 23 10.52 1.08 -11.73
N THR A 24 9.89 1.70 -12.73
CA THR A 24 10.59 2.40 -13.80
C THR A 24 11.14 3.74 -13.30
N ASN A 25 10.33 4.46 -12.52
CA ASN A 25 10.71 5.76 -11.98
C ASN A 25 11.14 5.73 -10.50
N TYR A 26 11.16 4.55 -9.87
CA TYR A 26 11.46 4.37 -8.44
C TYR A 26 10.56 5.20 -7.51
N HIS A 27 9.28 5.28 -7.85
CA HIS A 27 8.28 6.00 -7.06
C HIS A 27 7.34 5.03 -6.34
N ARG A 28 7.01 5.35 -5.09
CA ARG A 28 5.96 4.67 -4.34
C ARG A 28 4.86 5.67 -4.01
N THR A 29 3.63 5.39 -4.42
CA THR A 29 2.47 6.25 -4.14
C THR A 29 1.49 5.53 -3.24
N PHE A 30 1.04 6.22 -2.19
CA PHE A 30 0.06 5.73 -1.23
C PHE A 30 -1.30 6.39 -1.47
N TYR A 31 -2.35 5.58 -1.35
CA TYR A 31 -3.73 6.02 -1.46
C TYR A 31 -4.55 5.49 -0.28
N ILE A 32 -5.50 6.30 0.18
CA ILE A 32 -6.50 5.95 1.19
C ILE A 32 -7.88 6.16 0.56
N ASN A 33 -8.71 5.12 0.55
CA ASN A 33 -10.07 5.14 -0.01
C ASN A 33 -10.12 5.71 -1.44
N GLY A 34 -9.18 5.27 -2.29
CA GLY A 34 -9.04 5.72 -3.68
C GLY A 34 -8.39 7.10 -3.89
N GLN A 35 -8.19 7.89 -2.83
CA GLN A 35 -7.58 9.22 -2.90
C GLN A 35 -6.08 9.17 -2.63
N ARG A 36 -5.28 9.91 -3.39
CA ARG A 36 -3.82 9.98 -3.18
C ARG A 36 -3.54 10.63 -1.82
N SER A 37 -2.71 9.98 -1.01
CA SER A 37 -2.18 10.51 0.26
C SER A 37 -0.82 11.15 0.03
N HIS A 38 0.18 10.38 -0.40
CA HIS A 38 1.50 10.95 -0.66
C HIS A 38 2.30 10.09 -1.62
N ARG A 39 3.39 10.65 -2.12
CA ARG A 39 4.37 9.97 -2.98
C ARG A 39 5.76 10.08 -2.37
N VAL A 40 6.43 8.95 -2.33
CA VAL A 40 7.83 8.83 -1.96
C VAL A 40 8.63 8.59 -3.24
N TYR A 41 9.71 9.35 -3.39
CA TYR A 41 10.63 9.30 -4.52
C TYR A 41 11.89 8.52 -4.12
N ASP A 42 12.70 8.10 -5.10
CA ASP A 42 13.98 7.42 -4.92
C ASP A 42 13.88 6.14 -4.07
N VAL A 43 12.78 5.41 -4.21
CA VAL A 43 12.55 4.14 -3.52
C VAL A 43 13.29 3.04 -4.28
N GLN A 44 14.61 2.96 -4.10
CA GLN A 44 15.42 1.87 -4.63
C GLN A 44 14.98 0.58 -3.91
N GLY A 45 14.17 -0.25 -4.58
CA GLY A 45 13.51 -1.43 -4.02
C GLY A 45 14.50 -2.55 -3.64
N GLN A 46 15.25 -2.33 -2.56
CA GLN A 46 16.22 -3.27 -2.02
C GLN A 46 15.83 -3.74 -0.61
N GLY A 47 16.35 -4.89 -0.20
CA GLY A 47 16.13 -5.45 1.13
C GLY A 47 14.66 -5.80 1.38
N ARG A 48 14.15 -5.48 2.58
CA ARG A 48 12.76 -5.81 2.99
C ARG A 48 11.67 -5.08 2.19
N TRP A 49 12.04 -4.09 1.38
CA TRP A 49 11.11 -3.25 0.62
C TRP A 49 10.93 -3.71 -0.83
N ALA A 50 11.66 -4.73 -1.26
CA ALA A 50 11.51 -5.32 -2.58
C ALA A 50 10.27 -6.23 -2.64
N ILE A 51 9.67 -6.39 -3.83
CA ILE A 51 8.59 -7.38 -4.04
C ILE A 51 9.11 -8.83 -3.93
N ASN A 52 10.42 -9.00 -4.11
CA ASN A 52 11.13 -10.25 -3.90
C ASN A 52 12.28 -9.98 -2.91
N THR A 53 11.99 -10.13 -1.63
CA THR A 53 13.03 -10.04 -0.59
C THR A 53 13.57 -11.44 -0.33
N VAL A 54 14.89 -11.58 -0.17
CA VAL A 54 15.48 -12.89 0.14
C VAL A 54 15.71 -12.97 1.64
N ARG A 55 14.90 -13.77 2.35
CA ARG A 55 15.18 -14.18 3.73
C ARG A 55 15.49 -15.67 3.72
N ASN A 56 16.66 -16.07 4.20
CA ASN A 56 17.09 -17.47 4.21
C ASN A 56 17.00 -18.15 2.82
N ARG A 57 17.38 -17.44 1.75
CA ARG A 57 17.32 -17.92 0.35
C ARG A 57 15.91 -18.25 -0.17
N LYS A 58 14.85 -17.74 0.46
CA LYS A 58 13.47 -17.87 -0.01
C LYS A 58 12.87 -16.50 -0.33
N PRO A 59 12.06 -16.39 -1.40
CA PRO A 59 11.29 -15.18 -1.66
C PRO A 59 10.33 -14.96 -0.49
N LEU A 60 10.43 -13.81 0.15
CA LEU A 60 9.56 -13.38 1.22
C LEU A 60 8.83 -12.11 0.76
N LEU A 61 7.51 -12.16 0.86
CA LEU A 61 6.63 -11.01 0.75
C LEU A 61 6.14 -10.67 2.15
N CYS A 62 6.41 -9.44 2.58
CA CYS A 62 6.00 -8.92 3.87
C CYS A 62 4.91 -7.87 3.69
N PHE A 63 3.71 -8.11 4.22
CA PHE A 63 2.61 -7.14 4.19
C PHE A 63 2.55 -6.29 5.45
N PHE A 64 2.76 -6.93 6.60
CA PHE A 64 2.68 -6.31 7.92
C PHE A 64 3.92 -6.73 8.69
N ALA A 65 4.70 -5.76 9.13
CA ALA A 65 5.85 -5.97 9.97
C ALA A 65 5.96 -4.82 10.95
N ASP A 66 6.19 -5.17 12.19
CA ASP A 66 6.71 -4.25 13.19
C ASP A 66 8.21 -4.05 12.96
N ASN A 67 8.71 -2.87 13.28
CA ASN A 67 10.14 -2.57 13.25
C ASN A 67 10.66 -1.74 14.43
N ASP A 68 9.82 -1.41 15.40
CA ASP A 68 10.13 -0.52 16.52
C ASP A 68 9.16 -0.62 17.71
N GLY A 69 8.44 -1.75 17.84
CA GLY A 69 7.50 -1.98 18.95
C GLY A 69 6.09 -1.42 18.68
N GLU A 70 5.71 -1.30 17.41
CA GLU A 70 4.36 -0.95 16.97
C GLU A 70 3.45 -2.19 17.08
N ASP A 71 3.08 -2.53 18.32
CA ASP A 71 2.40 -3.79 18.69
C ASP A 71 0.88 -3.75 18.52
N ALA A 72 0.35 -2.75 17.81
CA ALA A 72 -1.10 -2.57 17.69
C ALA A 72 -1.72 -3.66 16.80
N ASP A 73 -2.80 -4.26 17.28
CA ASP A 73 -3.60 -5.18 16.46
C ASP A 73 -4.19 -4.45 15.26
N ILE A 74 -4.12 -5.11 14.09
CA ILE A 74 -4.77 -4.65 12.87
C ILE A 74 -5.77 -5.68 12.37
N LEU A 75 -6.94 -5.22 11.94
CA LEU A 75 -7.94 -6.06 11.27
C LEU A 75 -7.77 -5.95 9.76
N VAL A 76 -7.71 -7.09 9.07
CA VAL A 76 -7.50 -7.14 7.62
C VAL A 76 -8.65 -7.90 6.96
N LYS A 77 -9.45 -7.18 6.17
CA LYS A 77 -10.58 -7.76 5.43
C LYS A 77 -10.13 -8.42 4.12
N ARG A 78 -9.16 -7.82 3.41
CA ARG A 78 -8.74 -8.28 2.08
C ARG A 78 -7.32 -7.81 1.72
N VAL A 79 -6.56 -8.68 1.06
CA VAL A 79 -5.27 -8.36 0.44
C VAL A 79 -5.33 -8.76 -1.05
N ILE A 80 -4.95 -7.85 -1.94
CA ILE A 80 -4.89 -8.09 -3.39
C ILE A 80 -3.54 -7.59 -3.92
N LEU A 81 -2.93 -8.36 -4.81
CA LEU A 81 -1.72 -7.96 -5.52
C LEU A 81 -1.99 -7.89 -7.01
N TYR A 82 -1.53 -6.80 -7.61
CA TYR A 82 -1.55 -6.60 -9.04
C TYR A 82 -0.13 -6.74 -9.56
N LYS A 83 0.03 -7.44 -10.68
CA LYS A 83 1.32 -7.56 -11.39
C LYS A 83 1.70 -6.31 -12.20
N GLN A 84 0.96 -5.22 -12.03
CA GLN A 84 1.09 -3.99 -12.80
C GLN A 84 0.96 -2.76 -11.90
N THR A 85 1.61 -1.68 -12.32
CA THR A 85 1.44 -0.35 -11.75
C THR A 85 0.06 0.18 -12.09
N LEU A 86 -0.80 0.40 -11.08
CA LEU A 86 -2.10 1.03 -11.29
C LEU A 86 -1.96 2.54 -11.44
N THR A 87 -2.72 3.13 -12.35
CA THR A 87 -2.88 4.57 -12.49
C THR A 87 -3.72 5.14 -11.35
N GLY A 88 -3.63 6.45 -11.11
CA GLY A 88 -4.45 7.13 -10.09
C GLY A 88 -5.95 6.94 -10.31
N ASN A 89 -6.41 6.95 -11.57
CA ASN A 89 -7.81 6.73 -11.93
C ASN A 89 -8.26 5.29 -11.64
N GLU A 90 -7.40 4.30 -11.88
CA GLU A 90 -7.71 2.91 -11.53
C GLU A 90 -7.81 2.73 -10.01
N VAL A 91 -6.92 3.37 -9.24
CA VAL A 91 -7.00 3.33 -7.78
C VAL A 91 -8.24 4.05 -7.25
N GLN A 92 -8.63 5.18 -7.85
CA GLN A 92 -9.89 5.86 -7.49
C GLN A 92 -11.10 4.95 -7.69
N ARG A 93 -11.13 4.16 -8.78
CA ARG A 93 -12.20 3.18 -9.03
C ARG A 93 -12.22 2.02 -8.04
N LEU A 94 -11.12 1.76 -7.33
CA LEU A 94 -11.12 0.80 -6.23
C LEU A 94 -11.87 1.34 -5.00
N GLY A 95 -12.01 2.65 -4.85
CA GLY A 95 -12.86 3.28 -3.82
C GLY A 95 -12.51 2.94 -2.37
N SER A 96 -13.50 3.09 -1.49
CA SER A 96 -13.46 2.70 -0.08
C SER A 96 -13.62 1.18 0.10
N PRO A 97 -13.43 0.63 1.30
CA PRO A 97 -13.62 -0.80 1.56
C PRO A 97 -15.01 -1.34 1.23
N ASP A 98 -16.02 -0.46 1.26
CA ASP A 98 -17.42 -0.85 1.08
C ASP A 98 -17.93 -0.55 -0.34
N ASP A 99 -17.20 0.21 -1.15
CA ASP A 99 -17.56 0.51 -2.54
C ASP A 99 -17.38 -0.66 -3.51
N LEU A 100 -16.79 -1.78 -3.06
CA LEU A 100 -16.66 -3.00 -3.86
C LEU A 100 -17.73 -4.01 -3.48
N ASP A 101 -18.93 -3.77 -4.00
CA ASP A 101 -19.89 -4.84 -4.23
C ASP A 101 -19.46 -5.61 -5.50
N LEU A 102 -18.78 -6.74 -5.29
CA LEU A 102 -18.33 -7.59 -6.40
C LEU A 102 -19.38 -8.61 -6.84
N GLY A 103 -20.57 -8.62 -6.23
CA GLY A 103 -21.72 -9.39 -6.72
C GLY A 103 -21.45 -10.87 -7.01
N TRP A 104 -20.58 -11.52 -6.25
CA TRP A 104 -20.40 -12.98 -6.30
C TRP A 104 -21.21 -13.70 -5.24
#